data_AF-A0A4Y2C6A2-F1
#
_entry.id   AF-A0A4Y2C6A2-F1
#
_cell.length_a   1.000
_cell.length_b   1.000
_cell.length_c   1.000
_cell.angle_alpha   90.00
_cell.angle_beta   90.00
_cell.angle_gamma   90.00
#
_symmetry.space_group_name_H-M   'P 1'
#
loop_
_entity.id
_entity.type
_entity.pdbx_description
1 polymer ?
#
loop_
_entity_poly.entity_id
_entity_poly.type
_entity_poly.pdbx_seq_one_letter_code
_entity_poly.pdbx_strand_id
1 'polypeptide(L)'
;MKSILVRVGHLRRDCNWEGSGFLYQDFQQSNPPLIIHPATFDLEDRVSIVSDLHSPAKAIYTDGSHLEGETGCAFCVIQNNFQIHQWTAKLSPHNTVFQAETLTIKEAINWANSKGISA
;
A
#
# COMPACT_ATOMS: atom_id res chain seq x y z
N MET A 1 -31.99 17.08 -3.65
CA MET A 1 -30.61 17.60 -3.82
C MET A 1 -29.68 16.39 -3.76
N LYS A 2 -28.92 16.09 -4.82
CA LYS A 2 -27.99 14.95 -4.83
C LYS A 2 -26.68 15.40 -4.19
N SER A 3 -26.22 14.73 -3.14
CA SER A 3 -24.91 14.97 -2.52
C SER A 3 -23.93 13.89 -2.97
N ILE A 4 -22.76 14.29 -3.43
CA ILE A 4 -21.63 13.40 -3.71
C ILE A 4 -20.70 13.43 -2.49
N LEU A 5 -20.33 12.25 -1.98
CA LEU A 5 -19.31 12.10 -0.94
C LEU A 5 -17.98 11.78 -1.63
N VAL A 6 -17.06 12.76 -1.62
CA VAL A 6 -15.68 12.54 -2.07
C VAL A 6 -14.80 12.34 -0.83
N ARG A 7 -14.11 11.20 -0.74
CA ARG A 7 -13.14 10.94 0.33
C ARG A 7 -11.76 11.35 -0.18
N VAL A 8 -11.29 12.54 0.19
CA VAL A 8 -9.96 13.05 -0.17
C VAL A 8 -8.98 12.64 0.93
N GLY A 9 -8.00 11.81 0.60
CA GLY A 9 -7.00 11.35 1.58
C GLY A 9 -5.96 12.42 1.93
N HIS A 10 -5.49 13.18 0.93
CA HIS A 10 -4.57 14.30 1.11
C HIS A 10 -4.57 15.14 -0.17
N LEU A 11 -5.14 16.35 -0.13
CA LEU A 11 -4.90 17.32 -1.20
C LEU A 11 -3.49 17.85 -0.97
N ARG A 12 -2.56 17.82 -1.93
CA ARG A 12 -1.18 18.36 -1.73
C ARG A 12 -0.90 19.63 -2.55
N ARG A 13 -1.83 20.00 -3.41
CA ARG A 13 -1.79 21.14 -4.32
C ARG A 13 -3.22 21.60 -4.55
N ASP A 14 -3.37 22.88 -4.86
CA ASP A 14 -4.68 23.44 -5.17
C ASP A 14 -5.27 22.74 -6.39
N CYS A 15 -6.57 22.47 -6.35
CA CYS A 15 -7.27 21.86 -7.47
C CYS A 15 -8.58 22.59 -7.78
N ASN A 16 -8.91 22.66 -9.06
CA ASN A 16 -10.21 23.12 -9.52
C ASN A 16 -11.01 21.89 -9.94
N TRP A 17 -12.16 21.69 -9.30
CA TRP A 17 -13.09 20.63 -9.64
C TRP A 17 -14.46 21.24 -9.91
N GLU A 18 -15.01 20.99 -11.11
CA GLU A 18 -16.34 21.47 -11.53
C GLU A 18 -16.55 22.97 -11.30
N GLY A 19 -15.52 23.78 -11.56
CA GLY A 19 -15.57 25.24 -11.39
C GLY A 19 -15.45 25.73 -9.95
N SER A 20 -15.35 24.82 -8.97
CA SER A 20 -15.03 25.16 -7.57
C SER A 20 -13.54 25.03 -7.32
N GLY A 21 -12.94 26.05 -6.73
CA GLY A 21 -11.53 26.03 -6.31
C GLY A 21 -11.39 25.48 -4.90
N PHE A 22 -10.49 24.52 -4.74
CA PHE A 22 -10.15 23.91 -3.45
C PHE A 22 -8.71 24.27 -3.11
N LEU A 23 -8.53 25.12 -2.10
CA LEU A 23 -7.21 25.49 -1.58
C LEU A 23 -6.72 24.41 -0.62
N TYR A 24 -5.45 24.04 -0.73
CA TYR A 24 -4.89 23.03 0.16
C TYR A 24 -4.94 23.45 1.65
N GLN A 25 -4.78 24.74 1.93
CA GLN A 25 -4.68 25.30 3.27
C GLN A 25 -5.96 25.11 4.10
N ASP A 26 -7.12 25.12 3.46
CA ASP A 26 -8.42 24.95 4.13
C ASP A 26 -8.61 23.52 4.69
N PHE A 27 -7.82 22.58 4.18
CA PHE A 27 -7.86 21.17 4.57
C PHE A 27 -6.58 20.72 5.32
N GLN A 28 -5.66 21.64 5.61
CA GLN A 28 -4.53 21.35 6.49
C GLN A 28 -4.98 21.37 7.95
N GLN A 29 -4.83 20.23 8.63
CA GLN A 29 -5.08 20.15 10.06
C GLN A 29 -3.93 20.83 10.83
N SER A 30 -4.25 21.72 11.76
CA SER A 30 -3.30 22.26 12.74
C SER A 30 -2.77 21.14 13.63
N ASN A 31 -1.44 20.95 13.67
CA ASN A 31 -0.80 19.90 14.47
C ASN A 31 -1.11 20.07 15.98
N PRO A 32 -1.66 19.05 16.67
CA PRO A 32 -1.82 19.07 18.13
C PRO A 32 -0.48 18.80 18.85
N PRO A 33 -0.39 19.02 20.18
CA PRO A 33 0.85 18.89 20.95
C PRO A 33 1.43 17.48 20.87
N LEU A 34 2.76 17.41 20.78
CA LEU A 34 3.59 16.22 20.55
C LEU A 34 3.21 15.01 21.41
N ILE A 35 2.40 14.13 20.81
CA ILE A 35 2.35 12.70 21.09
C ILE A 35 3.41 12.10 20.16
N ILE A 36 4.38 11.34 20.67
CA ILE A 36 5.35 10.61 19.81
C ILE A 36 4.53 9.56 19.06
N HIS A 37 4.19 9.95 17.83
CA HIS A 37 3.28 9.25 16.94
C HIS A 37 4.05 8.11 16.25
N PRO A 38 3.40 6.99 15.87
CA PRO A 38 4.01 5.95 15.03
C PRO A 38 4.67 6.47 13.73
N ALA A 39 4.41 7.72 13.34
CA ALA A 39 5.06 8.43 12.23
C ALA A 39 6.48 8.97 12.53
N THR A 40 7.03 8.73 13.72
CA THR A 40 8.47 8.94 14.00
C THR A 40 9.32 7.79 13.43
N PHE A 41 8.68 6.82 12.76
CA PHE A 41 9.35 5.85 11.91
C PHE A 41 9.99 6.59 10.74
N ASP A 42 11.31 6.69 10.75
CA ASP A 42 12.06 7.25 9.63
C ASP A 42 11.89 6.32 8.42
N LEU A 43 11.06 6.75 7.48
CA LEU A 43 10.69 6.00 6.28
C LEU A 43 11.58 6.38 5.08
N GLU A 44 12.31 7.51 5.18
CA GLU A 44 13.08 8.09 4.07
C GLU A 44 14.14 7.09 3.57
N ASP A 45 14.80 6.37 4.49
CA ASP A 45 15.82 5.37 4.15
C ASP A 45 15.23 4.01 3.73
N ARG A 46 13.92 3.79 3.89
CA ARG A 46 13.29 2.46 3.70
C ARG A 46 12.30 2.40 2.54
N VAL A 47 11.79 3.54 2.08
CA VAL A 47 10.81 3.63 1.00
C VAL A 47 11.28 4.63 -0.04
N SER A 48 11.70 4.12 -1.20
CA SER A 48 12.00 4.93 -2.37
C SER A 48 10.82 4.91 -3.36
N ILE A 49 10.42 6.10 -3.80
CA ILE A 49 9.51 6.29 -4.96
C ILE A 49 10.29 6.44 -6.27
N VAL A 50 11.62 6.51 -6.21
CA VAL A 50 12.48 6.54 -7.38
C VAL A 50 12.60 5.11 -7.89
N SER A 51 12.16 4.87 -9.13
CA SER A 51 12.38 3.61 -9.83
C SER A 51 13.89 3.42 -10.02
N ASP A 52 14.50 2.57 -9.20
CA ASP A 52 15.90 2.23 -9.37
C ASP A 52 16.08 1.48 -10.69
N LEU A 53 17.05 1.88 -11.51
CA LEU A 53 17.27 1.27 -12.83
C LEU A 53 17.84 -0.16 -12.72
N HIS A 54 18.32 -0.51 -11.53
CA HIS A 54 18.79 -1.85 -11.20
C HIS A 54 17.67 -2.67 -10.54
N SER A 55 17.08 -3.58 -11.32
CA SER A 55 16.20 -4.63 -10.80
C SER A 55 16.93 -5.38 -9.69
N PRO A 56 16.36 -5.47 -8.47
CA PRO A 56 16.99 -6.21 -7.39
C PRO A 56 17.21 -7.67 -7.80
N ALA A 57 18.32 -8.27 -7.36
CA ALA A 57 18.63 -9.68 -7.64
C ALA A 57 17.49 -10.62 -7.23
N LYS A 58 16.70 -10.24 -6.21
CA LYS A 58 15.45 -10.88 -5.81
C LYS A 58 14.49 -9.85 -5.22
N ALA A 59 13.24 -9.85 -5.68
CA ALA A 59 12.16 -9.04 -5.13
C ALA A 59 10.93 -9.90 -4.84
N ILE A 60 10.18 -9.52 -3.81
CA ILE A 60 8.87 -10.08 -3.49
C ILE A 60 7.83 -9.01 -3.80
N TYR A 61 6.85 -9.35 -4.64
CA TYR A 61 5.74 -8.48 -4.99
C TYR A 61 4.49 -9.01 -4.33
N THR A 62 3.71 -8.13 -3.72
CA THR A 62 2.48 -8.46 -3.00
C THR A 62 1.33 -7.69 -3.59
N ASP A 63 0.16 -8.32 -3.69
CA ASP A 63 -1.06 -7.66 -4.12
C ASP A 63 -2.26 -8.21 -3.33
N GLY A 64 -3.16 -7.29 -2.97
CA GLY A 64 -4.46 -7.60 -2.40
C GLY A 64 -5.54 -7.11 -3.36
N SER A 65 -6.49 -7.97 -3.71
CA SER A 65 -7.54 -7.66 -4.67
C SER A 65 -8.93 -7.82 -4.08
N HIS A 66 -9.87 -7.02 -4.57
CA HIS A 66 -11.29 -7.14 -4.26
C HIS A 66 -12.09 -6.86 -5.52
N LEU A 67 -12.91 -7.82 -5.95
CA LEU A 67 -13.74 -7.72 -7.15
C LEU A 67 -15.07 -8.44 -6.92
N GLU A 68 -16.19 -7.75 -7.19
CA GLU A 68 -17.54 -8.33 -7.19
C GLU A 68 -17.91 -9.10 -5.90
N GLY A 69 -17.44 -8.63 -4.75
CA GLY A 69 -17.69 -9.28 -3.46
C GLY A 69 -16.78 -10.47 -3.18
N GLU A 70 -15.77 -10.71 -4.00
CA GLU A 70 -14.70 -11.65 -3.73
C GLU A 70 -13.43 -10.90 -3.34
N THR A 71 -12.73 -11.44 -2.33
CA THR A 71 -11.46 -10.89 -1.86
C THR A 71 -10.37 -11.93 -2.07
N GLY A 72 -9.27 -11.52 -2.68
CA GLY A 72 -8.15 -12.37 -2.99
C GLY A 72 -6.84 -11.68 -2.65
N CYS A 73 -5.78 -12.46 -2.55
CA CYS A 73 -4.48 -11.93 -2.24
C CYS A 73 -3.39 -12.85 -2.81
N ALA A 74 -2.26 -12.29 -3.20
CA ALA A 74 -1.21 -13.01 -3.89
C ALA A 74 0.16 -12.37 -3.67
N PHE A 75 1.20 -13.20 -3.57
CA PHE A 75 2.56 -12.74 -3.75
C PHE A 75 3.32 -13.58 -4.76
N CYS A 76 4.31 -12.96 -5.40
CA CYS A 76 5.28 -13.66 -6.23
C CYS A 76 6.69 -13.22 -5.88
N VAL A 77 7.65 -14.09 -6.18
CA VAL A 77 9.07 -13.81 -6.00
C VAL A 77 9.72 -13.83 -7.37
N ILE A 78 10.33 -12.71 -7.74
CA ILE A 78 11.07 -12.56 -8.99
C ILE A 78 12.55 -12.49 -8.65
N GLN A 79 13.35 -13.35 -9.28
CA GLN A 79 14.81 -13.35 -9.19
C GLN A 79 15.38 -13.30 -10.60
N ASN A 80 16.22 -12.31 -10.87
CA ASN A 80 16.80 -12.07 -12.20
C ASN A 80 15.75 -12.03 -13.33
N ASN A 81 14.62 -11.36 -13.09
CA ASN A 81 13.46 -11.26 -13.98
C ASN A 81 12.69 -12.59 -14.23
N PHE A 82 12.99 -13.65 -13.49
CA PHE A 82 12.23 -14.91 -13.53
C PHE A 82 11.40 -15.10 -12.26
N GLN A 83 10.14 -15.48 -12.41
CA GLN A 83 9.29 -15.86 -11.28
C GLN A 83 9.74 -17.23 -10.75
N ILE A 84 10.24 -17.25 -9.50
CA ILE A 84 10.72 -18.48 -8.85
C ILE A 84 9.72 -19.04 -7.84
N HIS A 85 8.74 -18.23 -7.42
CA HIS A 85 7.71 -18.63 -6.48
C HIS A 85 6.45 -17.80 -6.66
N GLN A 86 5.31 -18.41 -6.34
CA GLN A 86 4.01 -17.77 -6.29
C GLN A 86 3.17 -18.43 -5.20
N TRP A 87 2.36 -17.60 -4.56
CA TRP A 87 1.35 -18.02 -3.62
C TRP A 87 0.11 -17.15 -3.81
N THR A 88 -1.07 -17.76 -3.69
CA THR A 88 -2.36 -17.09 -3.79
C THR A 88 -3.32 -17.65 -2.75
N ALA A 89 -4.22 -16.80 -2.27
CA ALA A 89 -5.32 -17.21 -1.41
C ALA A 89 -6.59 -16.42 -1.71
N LYS A 90 -7.72 -17.12 -1.65
CA LYS A 90 -9.05 -16.52 -1.66
C LYS A 90 -9.53 -16.36 -0.21
N LEU A 91 -9.95 -15.15 0.14
CA LEU A 91 -10.46 -14.81 1.45
C LEU A 91 -12.00 -14.85 1.44
N SER A 92 -12.60 -14.69 2.63
CA SER A 92 -14.05 -14.53 2.74
C SER A 92 -14.50 -13.26 2.00
N PRO A 93 -15.68 -13.26 1.35
CA PRO A 93 -16.32 -12.07 0.80
C PRO A 93 -16.40 -10.87 1.75
N HIS A 94 -16.39 -11.13 3.06
CA HIS A 94 -16.46 -10.09 4.09
C HIS A 94 -15.10 -9.43 4.38
N ASN A 95 -14.00 -9.98 3.85
CA ASN A 95 -12.67 -9.42 4.05
C ASN A 95 -12.43 -8.22 3.13
N THR A 96 -11.69 -7.23 3.62
CA THR A 96 -11.33 -6.04 2.84
C THR A 96 -10.02 -6.24 2.06
N VAL A 97 -9.79 -5.38 1.06
CA VAL A 97 -8.51 -5.37 0.31
C VAL A 97 -7.30 -5.17 1.24
N PHE A 98 -7.43 -4.34 2.28
CA PHE A 98 -6.39 -4.13 3.28
C PHE A 98 -6.07 -5.39 4.10
N GLN A 99 -7.08 -6.19 4.43
CA GLN A 99 -6.88 -7.47 5.12
C GLN A 99 -6.19 -8.49 4.21
N ALA A 100 -6.57 -8.53 2.92
CA ALA A 100 -5.89 -9.34 1.90
C ALA A 100 -4.42 -8.95 1.74
N GLU A 101 -4.13 -7.65 1.63
CA GLU A 101 -2.77 -7.14 1.50
C GLU A 101 -1.92 -7.44 2.75
N THR A 102 -2.49 -7.23 3.95
CA THR A 102 -1.84 -7.57 5.22
C THR A 102 -1.52 -9.06 5.31
N LEU A 103 -2.46 -9.94 4.91
CA LEU A 103 -2.23 -11.39 4.87
C LEU A 103 -1.11 -11.75 3.89
N THR A 104 -1.10 -11.12 2.72
CA THR A 104 -0.06 -11.36 1.71
C THR A 104 1.32 -10.98 2.22
N ILE A 105 1.45 -9.82 2.89
CA ILE A 105 2.71 -9.39 3.51
C ILE A 105 3.16 -10.41 4.57
N LYS A 106 2.24 -10.88 5.41
CA LYS A 106 2.52 -11.90 6.43
C LYS A 106 3.07 -13.20 5.78
N GLU A 107 2.41 -13.70 4.74
CA GLU A 107 2.84 -14.93 4.07
C GLU A 107 4.14 -14.76 3.27
N ALA A 108 4.36 -13.59 2.68
CA ALA A 108 5.64 -13.23 2.06
C ALA A 108 6.79 -13.26 3.08
N ILE A 109 6.58 -12.71 4.29
CA ILE A 109 7.57 -12.75 5.39
C ILE A 109 7.81 -14.18 5.86
N ASN A 110 6.74 -14.97 6.06
CA ASN A 110 6.87 -16.39 6.43
C ASN A 110 7.70 -17.15 5.40
N TRP A 111 7.43 -16.92 4.11
CA TRP A 111 8.19 -17.51 3.03
C TRP A 111 9.66 -17.07 3.07
N ALA A 112 9.94 -15.78 3.21
CA ALA A 112 11.31 -15.24 3.28
C ALA A 112 12.10 -15.88 4.43
N ASN A 113 11.48 -15.94 5.62
CA ASN A 113 12.05 -16.59 6.80
C ASN A 113 12.33 -18.08 6.55
N SER A 114 11.43 -18.81 5.88
CA SER A 114 11.62 -20.22 5.51
C SER A 114 12.79 -20.46 4.54
N LYS A 115 13.21 -19.40 3.81
CA LYS A 115 14.35 -19.43 2.87
C LYS A 115 15.64 -18.87 3.48
N GLY A 116 15.63 -18.48 4.76
CA GLY A 116 16.78 -17.85 5.39
C GLY A 116 17.06 -16.43 4.87
N ILE A 117 16.07 -15.81 4.22
CA ILE A 117 16.14 -14.41 3.80
C ILE A 117 15.64 -13.59 4.99
N SER A 118 16.55 -13.23 5.91
CA SER A 118 16.22 -12.28 6.96
C SER A 118 16.09 -10.89 6.35
N ALA A 119 15.02 -10.18 6.75
CA ALA A 119 14.93 -8.74 6.58
C ALA A 119 15.93 -8.02 7.49
#